data_AF-A0A6N6LMT3-F1
#
_entry.id   AF-A0A6N6LMT3-F1
#
_cell.length_a   1.000
_cell.length_b   1.000
_cell.length_c   1.000
_cell.angle_alpha   90.00
_cell.angle_beta   90.00
_cell.angle_gamma   90.00
#
_symmetry.space_group_name_H-M   'P 1'
#
loop_
_entity.id
_entity.type
_entity.pdbx_description
1 polymer ?
#
loop_
_entity_poly.entity_id
_entity_poly.type
_entity_poly.pdbx_seq_one_letter_code
_entity_poly.pdbx_strand_id
1 'polypeptide(L)' 'MYKYTLIKIIKTKLEYQQALKRIDELMCKVEINTKKGDELKLLMFLVESYENEFYPIDEPDSICAIKFRTEQLGLYNV' A
#
# COMPACT_ATOMS: atom_id res chain seq x y z
N MET A 1 -2.37 30.51 -14.67
CA MET A 1 -3.42 29.51 -14.93
C MET A 1 -3.21 28.36 -13.94
N TYR A 2 -3.97 28.32 -12.84
CA TYR A 2 -3.85 27.23 -11.87
C TYR A 2 -4.47 25.97 -12.49
N LYS A 3 -3.64 24.95 -12.74
CA LYS A 3 -4.08 23.65 -13.24
C LYS A 3 -4.61 22.88 -12.03
N TYR A 4 -5.92 22.90 -11.82
CA TYR A 4 -6.54 22.08 -10.78
C TYR A 4 -6.43 20.62 -11.21
N THR A 5 -5.65 19.84 -10.46
CA THR A 5 -5.64 18.39 -10.61
C THR A 5 -6.89 17.87 -9.91
N LEU A 6 -7.86 17.39 -10.67
CA LEU A 6 -9.02 16.67 -10.13
C LEU A 6 -8.51 15.43 -9.39
N ILE A 7 -8.51 15.50 -8.06
CA ILE A 7 -8.16 14.36 -7.19
C ILE A 7 -9.37 13.43 -7.19
N LYS A 8 -9.18 12.21 -7.70
CA LYS A 8 -10.22 11.19 -7.78
C LYS A 8 -9.95 10.12 -6.72
N ILE A 9 -10.97 9.78 -5.94
CA ILE A 9 -10.94 8.64 -5.02
C ILE A 9 -10.83 7.36 -5.84
N ILE A 10 -9.95 6.45 -5.43
CA ILE A 10 -9.79 5.13 -6.02
C ILE A 10 -10.98 4.27 -5.61
N LYS A 11 -11.77 3.78 -6.57
CA LYS A 11 -12.93 2.92 -6.29
C LYS A 11 -12.85 1.58 -7.00
N THR A 12 -11.99 1.48 -8.01
CA THR A 12 -11.86 0.30 -8.85
C THR A 12 -10.44 -0.25 -8.83
N LYS A 13 -10.31 -1.56 -9.05
CA LYS A 13 -9.01 -2.23 -9.16
C LYS A 13 -8.11 -1.63 -10.26
N LEU A 14 -8.71 -1.15 -11.35
CA LEU A 14 -7.98 -0.51 -12.45
C LEU A 14 -7.33 0.81 -11.99
N GLU A 15 -8.08 1.65 -11.28
CA GLU A 15 -7.57 2.91 -10.73
C GLU A 15 -6.49 2.66 -9.68
N TYR A 16 -6.66 1.62 -8.85
CA TYR A 16 -5.66 1.17 -7.89
C TYR A 16 -4.35 0.79 -8.59
N GLN A 17 -4.40 -0.03 -9.65
CA GLN A 17 -3.20 -0.40 -10.40
C GLN A 17 -2.53 0.79 -11.10
N GLN A 18 -3.32 1.74 -11.61
CA GLN A 18 -2.79 2.97 -12.19
C GLN A 18 -2.08 3.84 -11.14
N ALA A 19 -2.67 3.95 -9.94
CA ALA A 19 -2.07 4.67 -8.82
C ALA A 19 -0.75 4.03 -8.38
N LEU A 20 -0.69 2.71 -8.25
CA LEU A 20 0.55 1.98 -7.93
C LEU A 20 1.65 2.22 -8.96
N LYS A 21 1.33 2.08 -10.25
CA LYS A 21 2.31 2.35 -11.32
C LYS A 21 2.83 3.79 -11.26
N ARG A 22 1.95 4.74 -10.92
CA ARG A 22 2.34 6.14 -10.78
C ARG A 22 3.24 6.37 -9.57
N ILE A 23 2.95 5.71 -8.45
CA ILE A 23 3.79 5.73 -7.25
C ILE A 23 5.19 5.20 -7.58
N ASP A 24 5.29 4.06 -8.27
CA ASP A 24 6.58 3.48 -8.68
C ASP A 24 7.41 4.45 -9.54
N GLU A 25 6.77 5.12 -10.50
CA GLU A 25 7.42 6.11 -11.36
C GLU A 25 7.95 7.32 -10.58
N LEU A 26 7.23 7.74 -9.53
CA LEU A 26 7.55 8.91 -8.73
C LEU A 26 8.56 8.60 -7.63
N MET A 27 8.49 7.42 -6.99
CA MET A 27 9.37 7.03 -5.87
C MET A 27 10.86 7.14 -6.22
N CYS A 28 11.25 6.75 -7.44
CA CYS A 28 12.67 6.77 -7.83
C CYS A 28 13.18 8.16 -8.27
N LYS A 29 12.30 9.15 -8.47
CA LYS A 29 12.63 10.38 -9.23
C LYS A 29 12.35 11.68 -8.49
N VAL A 30 11.85 11.62 -7.27
CA VAL A 30 11.23 12.77 -6.61
C VAL A 30 11.86 13.04 -5.25
N GLU A 31 12.24 14.30 -5.04
CA GLU A 31 12.69 14.80 -3.75
C GLU A 31 11.52 15.23 -2.86
N ILE A 32 11.74 15.10 -1.55
CA ILE A 32 10.81 15.49 -0.50
C ILE A 32 10.58 17.01 -0.57
N ASN A 33 9.35 17.48 -0.33
CA ASN A 33 8.93 18.90 -0.42
C ASN A 33 8.90 19.50 -1.83
N THR A 34 8.74 18.66 -2.86
CA THR A 34 8.42 19.12 -4.23
C THR A 34 6.96 18.86 -4.53
N LYS A 35 6.38 19.57 -5.53
CA LYS A 35 4.98 19.32 -5.97
C LYS A 35 4.71 17.87 -6.35
N LYS A 36 5.73 17.17 -6.89
CA LYS A 36 5.64 15.75 -7.21
C LYS A 36 5.73 14.87 -5.96
N GLY A 37 6.43 15.32 -4.92
CA GLY A 37 6.47 14.67 -3.62
C GLY A 37 5.12 14.75 -2.91
N ASP A 38 4.45 15.90 -3.02
CA ASP A 38 3.07 16.06 -2.53
C ASP A 38 2.09 15.16 -3.30
N GLU A 39 2.25 15.04 -4.63
CA GLU A 39 1.49 14.09 -5.46
C GLU A 39 1.72 12.64 -5.02
N LEU A 40 2.98 12.23 -4.82
CA LEU A 40 3.35 10.90 -4.34
C LEU A 40 2.70 10.60 -2.98
N LYS A 41 2.81 11.54 -2.03
CA LYS A 41 2.25 11.39 -0.68
C LYS A 41 0.73 11.23 -0.73
N LEU A 42 0.05 12.02 -1.57
CA LEU A 42 -1.39 11.91 -1.76
C LEU A 42 -1.79 10.56 -2.38
N LEU A 43 -1.07 10.10 -3.40
CA LEU A 43 -1.33 8.80 -4.04
C LEU A 43 -1.16 7.65 -3.04
N MET A 44 -0.13 7.69 -2.20
CA MET A 44 0.07 6.69 -1.15
C MET A 44 -1.12 6.66 -0.17
N PHE A 45 -1.61 7.82 0.26
CA PHE A 45 -2.77 7.90 1.15
C PHE A 45 -4.05 7.35 0.51
N LEU A 46 -4.27 7.61 -0.78
CA LEU A 46 -5.43 7.08 -1.51
C LEU A 46 -5.37 5.56 -1.69
N VAL A 47 -4.17 5.03 -1.95
CA VAL A 47 -3.92 3.59 -2.07
C VAL A 47 -4.16 2.90 -0.73
N GLU A 48 -3.62 3.44 0.36
CA GLU A 48 -3.84 2.93 1.73
C GLU A 48 -5.33 2.92 2.09
N SER A 49 -6.06 3.99 1.80
CA SER A 49 -7.50 4.05 2.05
C SER A 49 -8.27 2.97 1.29
N TYR A 50 -7.87 2.69 0.04
CA TYR A 50 -8.47 1.63 -0.76
C TYR A 50 -8.11 0.24 -0.21
N GLU A 51 -6.87 0.02 0.20
CA GLU A 51 -6.43 -1.25 0.78
C GLU A 51 -7.14 -1.55 2.10
N ASN A 52 -7.32 -0.55 2.96
CA ASN A 52 -8.07 -0.74 4.21
C ASN A 52 -9.53 -1.17 3.98
N GLU A 53 -10.15 -0.75 2.88
CA GLU A 53 -11.55 -1.12 2.54
C GLU A 53 -11.63 -2.48 1.84
N PHE A 54 -10.70 -2.79 0.94
CA PHE A 54 -10.79 -3.96 0.05
C PHE A 54 -9.85 -5.12 0.43
N TYR A 55 -8.78 -4.85 1.17
CA TYR A 55 -7.76 -5.80 1.61
C TYR A 55 -7.43 -5.60 3.09
N PRO A 56 -8.42 -5.73 4.01
CA PRO A 56 -8.17 -5.60 5.43
C PRO A 56 -7.09 -6.61 5.86
N ILE A 57 -6.10 -6.13 6.61
CA ILE A 57 -5.11 -7.01 7.24
C ILE A 57 -5.79 -7.57 8.48
N ASP A 58 -6.28 -8.80 8.39
CA ASP A 58 -6.73 -9.54 9.56
C ASP A 58 -5.55 -9.71 10.52
N GLU A 59 -5.82 -9.62 11.83
CA GLU A 59 -4.82 -9.92 12.83
C GLU A 59 -4.27 -11.33 12.57
N PRO A 60 -2.93 -11.51 12.58
CA PRO A 60 -2.37 -12.84 12.41
C PRO A 60 -2.93 -13.74 13.51
N ASP A 61 -3.58 -14.84 13.11
CA ASP A 61 -4.05 -15.84 14.06
C ASP A 61 -2.84 -16.27 14.92
N SER A 62 -2.94 -16.02 16.22
CA SER A 62 -1.88 -16.31 17.19
C SER A 62 -1.48 -17.78 17.14
N ILE A 63 -2.42 -18.68 16.81
CA ILE A 63 -2.15 -20.11 16.63
C ILE A 63 -1.32 -20.35 15.36
N CYS A 64 -1.65 -19.70 14.25
CA CYS A 64 -0.86 -19.76 13.02
C CYS A 64 0.56 -19.19 13.23
N ALA A 65 0.72 -18.10 13.98
CA ALA A 65 2.02 -17.53 14.29
C ALA A 65 2.90 -18.49 15.14
N ILE A 66 2.29 -19.17 16.12
CA ILE A 66 2.99 -20.20 16.91
C ILE A 66 3.37 -21.38 16.02
N LYS A 67 2.46 -21.89 15.18
CA LYS A 67 2.76 -22.99 14.24
C LYS A 67 3.90 -22.63 13.29
N PHE A 68 3.89 -21.45 12.70
CA PHE A 68 4.97 -20.95 11.86
C PHE A 68 6.31 -20.90 12.61
N ARG A 69 6.31 -20.48 13.88
CA ARG A 69 7.53 -20.44 14.69
C ARG A 69 8.03 -21.84 15.05
N THR A 70 7.14 -22.75 15.43
CA THR A 70 7.42 -24.17 15.68
C THR A 70 7.97 -24.82 14.41
N GLU A 71 7.44 -24.44 13.25
CA GLU A 71 7.88 -24.87 11.93
C GLU A 71 9.33 -24.48 11.64
N GLN A 72 9.62 -23.19 11.78
CA GLN A 72 10.97 -22.63 11.58
C GLN A 72 12.00 -23.24 12.53
N LEU A 73 11.58 -23.64 13.74
CA LEU A 73 12.46 -24.23 14.75
C LEU A 73 12.61 -25.77 14.63
N GLY A 74 11.92 -26.41 13.69
CA GLY A 74 12.01 -27.86 13.52
C GLY A 74 11.39 -28.68 14.66
N LEU A 75 10.50 -28.08 15.45
CA LEU A 75 9.96 -28.65 16.70
C LEU A 75 8.81 -29.67 16.47
N TYR A 76 8.67 -30.22 15.27
CA TYR A 76 7.58 -31.13 14.89
C TYR A 76 7.69 -32.56 15.44
N ASN A 77 8.76 -32.87 16.16
CA ASN A 77 9.05 -34.24 16.56
C ASN A 77 9.11 -34.35 18.09
N VAL A 78 7.99 -34.75 18.69
CA VAL A 78 7.89 -35.66 19.85
C VAL A 78 6.47 -36.19 19.96
#